data_AF-A0A439U2X9-F1
#
_entry.id   AF-A0A439U2X9-F1
#
_cell.length_a   1.000
_cell.length_b   1.000
_cell.length_c   1.000
_cell.angle_alpha   90.00
_cell.angle_beta   90.00
_cell.angle_gamma   90.00
#
_symmetry.space_group_name_H-M   'P 1'
#
loop_
_entity.id
_entity.type
_entity.pdbx_description
1 polymer ?
#
loop_
_entity_poly.entity_id
_entity_poly.type
_entity_poly.pdbx_seq_one_letter_code
_entity_poly.pdbx_strand_id
1 'polypeptide(L)'
;MARSYSDYIKTGQMTDLEAIKHNTVRTQGRKAIAGVLASHARDGLPADAAAFGILDTIAVKLVEWYGPEGAGEVLRHYAEVCGRQVAKVDA
;
A
#
# COMPACT_ATOMS: atom_id res chain seq x y z
N MET A 1 11.62 -9.28 -10.36
CA MET A 1 11.05 -7.95 -10.10
C MET A 1 12.01 -7.17 -9.22
N ALA A 2 12.27 -5.90 -9.54
CA ALA A 2 12.95 -4.98 -8.64
C ALA A 2 12.19 -4.93 -7.30
N ARG A 3 12.89 -5.17 -6.19
CA ARG A 3 12.29 -5.42 -4.86
C ARG A 3 12.11 -4.13 -4.06
N SER A 4 12.74 -3.04 -4.49
CA SER A 4 12.67 -1.73 -3.83
C SER A 4 12.93 -0.59 -4.79
N TYR A 5 12.58 0.66 -4.43
CA TYR A 5 12.97 1.85 -5.19
C TYR A 5 14.48 1.97 -5.38
N SER A 6 15.30 1.43 -4.47
CA SER A 6 16.76 1.35 -4.62
C SER A 6 17.18 0.51 -5.83
N ASP A 7 16.41 -0.52 -6.18
CA ASP A 7 16.71 -1.36 -7.35
C ASP A 7 16.40 -0.61 -8.65
N TYR A 8 15.33 0.20 -8.67
CA TYR A 8 15.00 1.07 -9.81
C TYR A 8 16.00 2.22 -10.01
N ILE A 9 16.57 2.72 -8.92
CA ILE A 9 17.67 3.70 -8.98
C ILE A 9 18.92 3.06 -9.60
N LYS A 10 19.29 1.86 -9.14
CA LYS A 10 20.48 1.14 -9.65
C LYS A 10 20.37 0.77 -11.13
N THR A 11 19.17 0.54 -11.63
CA THR A 11 18.93 0.26 -13.06
C THR A 11 18.80 1.53 -13.91
N GLY A 12 18.88 2.72 -13.31
CA GLY A 12 18.70 4.01 -14.00
C GLY A 12 17.26 4.28 -14.43
N GLN A 13 16.30 3.47 -13.99
CA GLN A 13 14.87 3.60 -14.32
C GLN A 13 14.16 4.63 -13.44
N MET A 14 14.82 5.14 -12.39
CA MET A 14 14.29 6.14 -11.48
C MET A 14 15.44 6.95 -10.88
N THR A 15 15.30 8.26 -10.76
CA THR A 15 16.24 9.11 -10.02
C THR A 15 16.00 9.02 -8.51
N ASP A 16 17.01 9.37 -7.71
CA ASP A 16 16.86 9.46 -6.25
C ASP A 16 15.72 10.40 -5.85
N LEU A 17 15.57 11.53 -6.55
CA LEU A 17 14.52 12.50 -6.27
C LEU A 17 13.12 11.93 -6.55
N GLU A 18 12.96 11.15 -7.62
CA GLU A 18 11.69 10.47 -7.93
C GLU A 18 11.38 9.40 -6.88
N ALA A 19 12.38 8.61 -6.47
CA ALA A 19 12.22 7.62 -5.41
C ALA A 19 11.77 8.26 -4.09
N ILE A 20 12.38 9.39 -3.71
CA ILE A 20 12.00 10.16 -2.52
C ILE A 20 10.57 10.66 -2.63
N LYS A 21 10.17 11.24 -3.78
CA LYS A 21 8.80 11.71 -4.02
C LYS A 21 7.80 10.57 -3.88
N HIS A 22 8.04 9.44 -4.55
CA HIS A 22 7.16 8.26 -4.50
C HIS A 22 7.03 7.71 -3.07
N ASN A 23 8.15 7.58 -2.35
CA ASN A 23 8.12 7.10 -0.97
C ASN A 23 7.40 8.07 -0.02
N THR A 24 7.54 9.38 -0.25
CA THR A 24 6.86 10.42 0.51
C THR A 24 5.34 10.31 0.33
N VAL A 25 4.85 10.28 -0.91
CA VAL A 25 3.41 10.12 -1.21
C VAL A 25 2.87 8.82 -0.61
N ARG A 26 3.59 7.70 -0.79
CA ARG A 26 3.22 6.40 -0.22
C ARG A 26 3.11 6.46 1.31
N THR A 27 4.02 7.16 1.98
CA THR A 27 4.00 7.29 3.44
C THR A 27 2.84 8.16 3.93
N GLN A 28 2.54 9.26 3.25
CA GLN A 28 1.39 10.10 3.61
C GLN A 28 0.06 9.35 3.43
N GLY A 29 -0.11 8.60 2.34
CA GLY A 29 -1.30 7.78 2.14
C GLY A 29 -1.51 6.75 3.25
N ARG A 30 -0.45 6.06 3.68
CA ARG A 30 -0.51 5.11 4.81
C ARG A 30 -0.92 5.79 6.11
N LYS A 31 -0.32 6.95 6.44
CA LYS A 31 -0.65 7.70 7.66
C LYS A 31 -2.11 8.16 7.68
N ALA A 32 -2.61 8.65 6.54
CA ALA A 32 -3.99 9.09 6.41
C ALA A 32 -4.98 7.93 6.69
N ILE A 33 -4.79 6.78 6.04
CA ILE A 33 -5.65 5.60 6.24
C ILE A 33 -5.57 5.12 7.69
N ALA A 34 -4.37 4.98 8.27
CA ALA A 34 -4.21 4.57 9.65
C ALA A 34 -4.93 5.52 10.64
N GLY A 35 -4.86 6.84 10.39
CA GLY A 35 -5.57 7.83 11.19
C GLY A 35 -7.09 7.68 11.13
N VAL A 36 -7.65 7.43 9.94
CA VAL A 36 -9.09 7.18 9.75
C VAL A 36 -9.52 5.93 10.52
N LEU A 37 -8.81 4.82 10.36
CA LEU A 37 -9.15 3.55 11.04
C LEU A 37 -9.05 3.67 12.56
N ALA A 38 -8.01 4.34 13.06
CA ALA A 38 -7.84 4.61 14.48
C ALA A 38 -8.94 5.50 15.05
N SER A 39 -9.45 6.47 14.26
CA SER A 39 -10.60 7.28 14.70
C SER A 39 -11.86 6.46 14.84
N HIS A 40 -12.20 5.65 13.82
CA HIS A 40 -13.38 4.78 13.90
C HIS A 40 -13.31 3.85 15.11
N ALA A 41 -12.16 3.22 15.34
CA ALA A 41 -11.96 2.35 16.50
C ALA A 41 -12.13 3.11 17.83
N ARG A 42 -11.59 4.34 17.95
CA ARG A 42 -11.74 5.20 19.13
C ARG A 42 -13.20 5.56 19.39
N ASP A 43 -13.94 5.81 18.33
CA ASP A 43 -15.33 6.26 18.38
C ASP A 43 -16.33 5.09 18.51
N GLY A 44 -15.84 3.85 18.64
CA GLY A 44 -16.66 2.64 18.75
C GLY A 44 -17.33 2.19 17.46
N LEU A 45 -16.87 2.71 16.31
CA LEU A 45 -17.37 2.41 14.98
C LEU A 45 -16.62 1.21 14.36
N PRO A 46 -17.25 0.48 13.40
CA PRO A 46 -16.63 -0.67 12.73
C PRO A 46 -15.48 -0.22 11.80
N ALA A 47 -14.26 -0.21 12.33
CA ALA A 47 -13.06 0.16 11.57
C ALA A 47 -12.76 -0.83 10.42
N ASP A 48 -13.16 -2.08 10.55
CA ASP A 48 -13.09 -3.09 9.49
C ASP A 48 -13.99 -2.74 8.30
N ALA A 49 -15.22 -2.27 8.53
CA ALA A 49 -16.10 -1.78 7.47
C ALA A 49 -15.48 -0.59 6.72
N ALA A 50 -14.86 0.34 7.45
CA ALA A 50 -14.11 1.43 6.82
C ALA A 50 -12.90 0.92 6.00
N ALA A 51 -12.19 -0.10 6.50
CA ALA A 51 -11.09 -0.72 5.76
C ALA A 51 -11.56 -1.38 4.45
N PHE A 52 -12.71 -2.06 4.46
CA PHE A 52 -13.32 -2.61 3.25
C PHE A 52 -13.72 -1.52 2.24
N GLY A 53 -14.37 -0.43 2.67
CA GLY A 53 -14.72 0.66 1.76
C GLY A 53 -13.50 1.38 1.14
N ILE A 54 -12.40 1.49 1.91
CA ILE A 54 -11.11 1.97 1.38
C ILE A 54 -10.56 0.99 0.36
N LEU A 55 -10.62 -0.32 0.64
CA LEU A 55 -10.18 -1.36 -0.28
C LEU A 55 -10.98 -1.35 -1.59
N ASP A 56 -12.31 -1.20 -1.54
CA ASP A 56 -13.16 -1.10 -2.73
C ASP A 56 -12.70 0.03 -3.66
N THR A 57 -12.45 1.21 -3.07
CA THR A 57 -11.98 2.39 -3.80
C THR A 57 -10.62 2.13 -4.46
N ILE A 58 -9.70 1.50 -3.73
CA ILE A 58 -8.37 1.14 -4.26
C ILE A 58 -8.49 0.08 -5.35
N ALA A 59 -9.31 -0.94 -5.16
CA ALA A 59 -9.50 -2.04 -6.11
C ALA A 59 -10.02 -1.52 -7.45
N VAL A 60 -10.98 -0.60 -7.46
CA VAL A 60 -11.45 0.06 -8.70
C VAL A 60 -10.29 0.73 -9.44
N LYS A 61 -9.42 1.47 -8.73
CA LYS A 61 -8.27 2.13 -9.36
C LYS A 61 -7.20 1.18 -9.85
N LEU A 62 -6.94 0.09 -9.13
CA LEU A 62 -6.02 -0.94 -9.60
C LEU A 62 -6.53 -1.63 -10.87
N VAL A 63 -7.84 -1.90 -10.95
CA VAL A 63 -8.44 -2.46 -12.17
C VAL A 63 -8.40 -1.45 -13.32
N GLU A 64 -8.64 -0.16 -13.06
CA GLU A 64 -8.55 0.91 -14.06
C GLU A 64 -7.12 1.03 -14.63
N TRP A 65 -6.09 0.93 -13.79
CA TRP A 65 -4.70 1.11 -14.21
C TRP A 65 -4.04 -0.14 -14.78
N TYR A 66 -4.42 -1.33 -14.30
CA TYR A 66 -3.71 -2.58 -14.58
C TYR A 66 -4.60 -3.71 -15.12
N GLY A 67 -5.91 -3.47 -15.25
CA GLY A 67 -6.89 -4.49 -15.58
C GLY A 67 -7.15 -5.48 -14.42
N PRO A 68 -8.16 -6.36 -14.55
CA PRO A 68 -8.53 -7.30 -13.48
C PRO A 68 -7.41 -8.25 -13.08
N GLU A 69 -6.67 -8.81 -14.05
CA GLU A 69 -5.58 -9.74 -13.77
C GLU A 69 -4.42 -9.06 -13.04
N GLY A 70 -3.98 -7.89 -13.54
CA GLY A 70 -2.91 -7.11 -12.93
C GLY A 70 -3.27 -6.62 -11.53
N ALA A 71 -4.51 -6.18 -11.31
CA ALA A 71 -5.00 -5.85 -9.96
C ALA A 71 -4.93 -7.06 -9.01
N GLY A 72 -5.29 -8.25 -9.49
CA GLY A 72 -5.17 -9.49 -8.71
C GLY A 72 -3.74 -9.83 -8.34
N GLU A 73 -2.78 -9.63 -9.24
CA GLU A 73 -1.35 -9.82 -8.94
C GLU A 73 -0.84 -8.84 -7.89
N VAL A 74 -1.23 -7.56 -7.99
CA VAL A 74 -0.87 -6.54 -7.00
C VAL A 74 -1.36 -6.94 -5.61
N LEU A 75 -2.62 -7.34 -5.48
CA LEU A 75 -3.20 -7.74 -4.20
C LEU A 75 -2.52 -9.00 -3.63
N ARG A 76 -2.24 -10.02 -4.46
CA ARG A 76 -1.49 -11.21 -4.05
C ARG A 76 -0.08 -10.86 -3.56
N HIS A 77 0.64 -10.03 -4.31
CA HIS A 77 1.96 -9.57 -3.93
C HIS A 77 1.94 -8.83 -2.58
N TYR A 78 0.97 -7.94 -2.38
CA TYR A 78 0.86 -7.20 -1.12
C TYR A 78 0.44 -8.08 0.07
N ALA A 79 -0.34 -9.13 -0.14
CA ALA A 79 -0.61 -10.11 0.93
C ALA A 79 0.69 -10.72 1.47
N GLU A 80 1.61 -11.12 0.59
CA GLU A 80 2.93 -11.62 0.99
C GLU A 80 3.80 -10.55 1.67
N VAL A 81 3.83 -9.33 1.12
CA VAL A 81 4.60 -8.22 1.67
C VAL A 81 4.14 -7.89 3.09
N CYS A 82 2.84 -7.76 3.30
CA CYS A 82 2.26 -7.45 4.60
C CYS A 82 2.43 -8.60 5.59
N GLY A 83 2.29 -9.86 5.15
CA GLY A 83 2.56 -11.03 6.00
C GLY A 83 3.99 -11.05 6.56
N ARG A 84 4.99 -10.66 5.76
CA ARG A 84 6.38 -10.52 6.22
C ARG A 84 6.60 -9.39 7.23
N GLN A 85 5.77 -8.35 7.20
CA GLN A 85 5.89 -7.21 8.12
C GLN A 85 5.39 -7.55 9.51
N VAL A 86 4.31 -8.34 9.62
CA VAL A 86 3.81 -8.86 10.90
C VAL A 86 4.90 -9.67 11.60
N ALA A 87 5.56 -10.58 10.88
CA ALA A 87 6.63 -11.42 11.41
C ALA A 87 7.87 -10.66 11.93
N LYS A 88 8.07 -9.39 11.54
CA LYS A 88 9.18 -8.54 12.00
C LYS A 88 8.86 -7.74 13.26
N VAL A 89 7.58 -7.63 13.64
CA VAL A 89 7.17 -6.92 14.87
C VAL A 89 7.22 -7.88 16.08
N ASP A 90 7.07 -9.18 15.84
CA ASP A 90 7.09 -10.23 16.86
C ASP A 90 8.49 -10.84 17.12
N ALA A 91 9.56 -10.30 16.52
CA ALA A 91 10.95 -10.77 16.64
C ALA A 91 11.88 -9.66 17.14
#